data_AF-F2G376-F1
#
_entry.id   AF-F2G376-F1
#
_cell.length_a   1.000
_cell.length_b   1.000
_cell.length_c   1.000
_cell.angle_alpha   90.00
_cell.angle_beta   90.00
_cell.angle_gamma   90.00
#
_symmetry.space_group_name_H-M   'P 1'
#
loop_
_entity.id
_entity.type
_entity.pdbx_description
1 polymer ?
#
loop_
_entity_poly.entity_id
_entity_poly.type
_entity_poly.pdbx_seq_one_letter_code
_entity_poly.pdbx_strand_id
1 'polypeptide(L)'
;MDKDAYDRIYSSSQTLVEYIADEKYDEANDELKLIELNIRSLDEETLFSLNKNQIDFLKELAEWLCDVDGKMEERKEKLIDMIAPLNNASAVNKRKQY
;
A
#
# COMPACT_ATOMS: atom_id res chain seq x y z
N MET A 1 11.54 17.99 -2.98
CA MET A 1 11.54 16.87 -2.02
C MET A 1 10.23 16.14 -2.23
N ASP A 2 10.26 15.07 -3.01
CA ASP A 2 9.11 14.22 -3.32
C ASP A 2 8.73 13.34 -2.12
N LYS A 3 8.18 13.98 -1.07
CA LYS A 3 7.40 13.27 -0.05
C LYS A 3 6.14 12.66 -0.66
N ASP A 4 5.73 13.16 -1.82
CA ASP A 4 4.58 12.72 -2.61
C ASP A 4 4.68 11.28 -3.11
N ALA A 5 5.87 10.74 -3.40
CA ALA A 5 5.98 9.42 -4.02
C ALA A 5 5.53 8.28 -3.08
N TYR A 6 5.98 8.31 -1.81
CA TYR A 6 5.52 7.36 -0.80
C TYR A 6 4.03 7.54 -0.47
N ASP A 7 3.58 8.80 -0.34
CA ASP A 7 2.19 9.10 0.00
C ASP A 7 1.22 8.64 -1.09
N ARG A 8 1.63 8.75 -2.36
CA ARG A 8 0.93 8.17 -3.51
C ARG A 8 0.86 6.66 -3.44
N ILE A 9 1.98 5.97 -3.20
CA ILE A 9 2.01 4.50 -3.07
C ILE A 9 1.11 4.05 -1.93
N TYR A 10 1.15 4.75 -0.79
CA TYR A 10 0.33 4.45 0.37
C TYR A 10 -1.17 4.64 0.07
N SER A 11 -1.54 5.76 -0.54
CA SER A 11 -2.93 6.05 -0.93
C SER A 11 -3.45 5.05 -1.97
N SER A 12 -2.64 4.70 -2.97
CA SER A 12 -2.95 3.66 -3.94
C SER A 12 -3.13 2.29 -3.29
N SER A 13 -2.32 1.95 -2.29
CA SER A 13 -2.45 0.69 -1.54
C SER A 13 -3.77 0.63 -0.76
N GLN A 14 -4.21 1.76 -0.18
CA GLN A 14 -5.53 1.84 0.47
C GLN A 14 -6.67 1.69 -0.54
N THR A 15 -6.56 2.39 -1.68
CA THR A 15 -7.55 2.32 -2.77
C THR A 15 -7.65 0.90 -3.34
N LEU A 16 -6.52 0.20 -3.46
CA LEU A 16 -6.46 -1.20 -3.88
C LEU A 16 -7.26 -2.11 -2.93
N VAL A 17 -7.14 -1.91 -1.62
CA VAL A 17 -7.94 -2.66 -0.64
C VAL A 17 -9.43 -2.41 -0.83
N GLU A 18 -9.83 -1.17 -1.10
CA GLU A 18 -11.23 -0.81 -1.36
C GLU A 18 -11.73 -1.46 -2.66
N TYR A 19 -10.96 -1.43 -3.75
CA TYR A 19 -11.34 -2.10 -5.00
C TYR A 19 -11.48 -3.61 -4.85
N ILE A 20 -10.58 -4.27 -4.10
CA ILE A 20 -10.74 -5.71 -3.83
C ILE A 20 -11.94 -5.96 -2.90
N ALA A 21 -12.28 -5.04 -1.99
CA ALA A 21 -13.47 -5.15 -1.15
C ALA A 21 -14.79 -5.00 -1.91
N ASP A 22 -14.83 -4.12 -2.90
CA ASP A 22 -15.97 -3.90 -3.80
C ASP A 22 -16.01 -4.89 -4.98
N GLU A 23 -15.17 -5.92 -4.98
CA GLU A 23 -15.04 -6.92 -6.06
C GLU A 23 -14.72 -6.31 -7.44
N LYS A 24 -14.14 -5.10 -7.45
CA LYS A 24 -13.70 -4.35 -8.63
C LYS A 24 -12.31 -4.78 -9.05
N TYR A 25 -12.21 -6.03 -9.52
CA TYR A 25 -10.92 -6.66 -9.81
C TYR A 25 -10.16 -6.02 -10.97
N ASP A 26 -10.85 -5.50 -11.99
CA ASP A 26 -10.22 -4.75 -13.09
C ASP A 26 -9.55 -3.46 -12.58
N GLU A 27 -10.30 -2.61 -11.85
CA GLU A 27 -9.73 -1.42 -11.23
C GLU A 27 -8.63 -1.73 -10.21
N ALA A 28 -8.80 -2.78 -9.40
CA ALA A 28 -7.78 -3.25 -8.48
C ALA A 28 -6.49 -3.61 -9.24
N ASN A 29 -6.59 -4.28 -10.39
CA ASN A 29 -5.43 -4.69 -11.16
C ASN A 29 -4.71 -3.50 -11.81
N ASP A 30 -5.45 -2.47 -12.25
CA ASP A 30 -4.85 -1.22 -12.73
C ASP A 30 -4.15 -0.44 -11.61
N GLU A 31 -4.76 -0.37 -10.42
CA GLU A 31 -4.14 0.27 -9.25
C GLU A 31 -2.87 -0.48 -8.82
N LEU A 32 -2.89 -1.81 -8.89
CA LEU A 32 -1.76 -2.68 -8.55
C LEU A 32 -0.56 -2.45 -9.50
N LYS A 33 -0.82 -2.27 -10.81
CA LYS A 33 0.22 -1.85 -11.77
C LYS A 33 0.75 -0.45 -11.49
N LEU A 34 -0.12 0.47 -11.06
CA LEU A 34 0.26 1.84 -10.72
C LEU A 34 1.18 1.87 -9.49
N ILE A 35 0.87 1.06 -8.47
CA ILE A 35 1.73 0.85 -7.29
C ILE A 35 3.08 0.28 -7.72
N GLU A 36 3.11 -0.78 -8.54
CA GLU A 36 4.36 -1.38 -9.02
C GLU A 36 5.23 -0.34 -9.76
N LEU A 37 4.63 0.46 -10.63
CA LEU A 37 5.32 1.49 -11.39
C LEU A 37 5.88 2.60 -10.48
N ASN A 38 5.11 3.03 -9.49
CA ASN A 38 5.55 4.01 -8.51
C ASN A 38 6.71 3.48 -7.64
N ILE A 39 6.65 2.21 -7.19
CA ILE A 39 7.74 1.60 -6.44
C ILE A 39 9.00 1.51 -7.28
N ARG A 40 8.90 1.11 -8.56
CA ARG A 40 10.06 1.08 -9.48
C ARG A 40 10.62 2.47 -9.80
N SER A 41 9.79 3.50 -9.67
CA SER A 41 10.16 4.90 -9.91
C SER A 41 10.68 5.60 -8.65
N LEU A 42 10.80 4.89 -7.51
CA LEU A 42 11.41 5.45 -6.31
C LEU A 42 12.92 5.59 -6.47
N ASP A 43 13.39 6.84 -6.45
CA ASP A 43 14.82 7.15 -6.41
C ASP A 43 15.45 6.87 -5.04
N GLU A 44 16.77 6.67 -5.04
CA GLU A 44 17.56 6.39 -3.84
C GLU A 44 17.44 7.50 -2.79
N GLU A 45 17.39 8.78 -3.21
CA GLU A 45 17.15 9.92 -2.31
C GLU A 45 15.81 9.83 -1.58
N THR A 46 14.75 9.41 -2.28
CA THR A 46 13.44 9.23 -1.68
C THR A 46 13.49 8.11 -0.66
N LEU A 47 14.11 6.97 -0.99
CA LEU A 47 14.31 5.85 -0.05
C LEU A 47 15.12 6.26 1.19
N PHE A 48 16.17 7.06 1.03
CA PHE A 48 16.97 7.59 2.15
C PHE A 48 16.19 8.57 3.04
N SER A 49 15.19 9.25 2.48
CA SER A 49 14.33 10.18 3.22
C SER A 49 13.25 9.48 4.05
N LEU A 50 13.01 8.18 3.79
CA LEU A 50 11.98 7.40 4.45
C LEU A 50 12.45 6.82 5.79
N ASN A 51 11.53 6.74 6.73
CA ASN A 51 11.78 6.08 8.01
C ASN A 51 11.76 4.55 7.85
N LYS A 52 12.38 3.85 8.81
CA LYS A 52 12.45 2.39 8.81
C LYS A 52 11.10 1.71 8.55
N ASN A 53 10.02 2.17 9.19
CA ASN A 53 8.67 1.60 9.00
C ASN A 53 8.13 1.80 7.58
N GLN A 54 8.46 2.93 6.93
CA GLN A 54 8.02 3.21 5.56
C GLN A 54 8.80 2.36 4.56
N ILE A 55 10.10 2.15 4.81
CA ILE A 55 10.96 1.26 4.02
C ILE A 55 10.51 -0.20 4.17
N ASP A 56 10.19 -0.63 5.40
CA ASP A 56 9.70 -1.99 5.68
C ASP A 56 8.41 -2.26 4.89
N PHE A 57 7.44 -1.33 4.97
CA PHE A 57 6.21 -1.42 4.19
C PHE A 57 6.44 -1.50 2.68
N LEU A 58 7.34 -0.68 2.12
CA LEU A 58 7.64 -0.74 0.69
C LEU A 58 8.24 -2.08 0.27
N LYS A 59 9.07 -2.68 1.13
CA LYS A 59 9.62 -4.03 0.90
C LYS A 59 8.54 -5.09 0.96
N GLU A 60 7.72 -5.08 2.02
CA GLU A 60 6.61 -6.00 2.17
C GLU A 60 5.60 -5.89 1.02
N LEU A 61 5.31 -4.66 0.57
CA LEU A 61 4.45 -4.40 -0.57
C LEU A 61 5.07 -4.90 -1.88
N ALA A 62 6.37 -4.69 -2.09
CA ALA A 62 7.07 -5.23 -3.26
C ALA A 62 7.10 -6.76 -3.28
N GLU A 63 7.32 -7.40 -2.13
CA GLU A 63 7.22 -8.85 -1.97
C GLU A 63 5.79 -9.33 -2.26
N TRP A 64 4.78 -8.65 -1.72
CA TRP A 64 3.37 -8.94 -1.97
C TRP A 64 2.99 -8.82 -3.45
N LEU A 65 3.56 -7.85 -4.17
CA LEU A 65 3.36 -7.69 -5.62
C LEU A 65 3.98 -8.84 -6.42
N CYS A 66 5.18 -9.28 -6.04
CA CYS A 66 5.87 -10.41 -6.65
C CYS A 66 5.27 -11.77 -6.31
N ASP A 67 4.58 -11.90 -5.17
CA ASP A 67 3.90 -13.12 -4.74
C ASP A 67 2.56 -13.25 -5.49
N VAL A 68 2.62 -13.81 -6.71
CA VAL A 68 1.45 -14.03 -7.58
C VAL A 68 0.68 -15.31 -7.21
N ASP A 69 1.14 -16.06 -6.21
CA ASP A 69 0.60 -17.36 -5.83
C ASP A 69 -0.43 -17.21 -4.70
N GLY A 70 -1.71 -17.01 -5.08
CA GLY A 70 -2.81 -16.95 -4.12
C GLY A 70 -4.09 -16.29 -4.65
N LYS A 71 -5.23 -16.56 -4.00
CA LYS A 71 -6.50 -15.87 -4.31
C LYS A 71 -6.42 -14.41 -3.89
N MET A 72 -7.02 -13.52 -4.68
CA MET A 72 -6.97 -12.07 -4.44
C MET A 72 -7.56 -11.66 -3.07
N GLU A 73 -8.51 -12.44 -2.55
CA GLU A 73 -9.06 -12.27 -1.19
C GLU A 73 -8.02 -12.51 -0.09
N GLU A 74 -7.22 -13.57 -0.15
CA GLU A 74 -6.16 -13.84 0.84
C GLU A 74 -5.05 -12.80 0.75
N ARG A 75 -4.79 -12.31 -0.46
CA ARG A 75 -3.83 -11.22 -0.71
C ARG A 75 -4.33 -9.90 -0.09
N LYS A 76 -5.63 -9.61 -0.15
CA LYS A 76 -6.22 -8.42 0.51
C LYS A 76 -5.98 -8.41 2.01
N GLU A 77 -6.15 -9.54 2.70
CA GLU A 77 -5.93 -9.59 4.15
C GLU A 77 -4.49 -9.26 4.52
N LYS A 78 -3.51 -9.81 3.79
CA LYS A 78 -2.08 -9.47 3.97
C LYS A 78 -1.82 -7.97 3.72
N LEU A 79 -2.43 -7.40 2.67
CA LEU A 79 -2.28 -5.98 2.33
C LEU A 79 -2.87 -5.07 3.43
N ILE A 80 -4.03 -5.43 3.99
CA ILE A 80 -4.64 -4.71 5.12
C ILE A 80 -3.72 -4.74 6.34
N ASP A 81 -3.16 -5.91 6.66
CA ASP A 81 -2.26 -6.09 7.81
C ASP A 81 -0.99 -5.25 7.67
N MET A 82 -0.42 -5.16 6.46
CA MET A 82 0.75 -4.30 6.16
C MET A 82 0.44 -2.79 6.27
N ILE A 83 -0.76 -2.37 5.88
CA ILE A 83 -1.17 -0.95 5.95
C ILE A 83 -1.56 -0.54 7.38
N ALA A 84 -2.10 -1.46 8.18
CA ALA A 84 -2.58 -1.21 9.54
C ALA A 84 -1.57 -0.51 10.49
N PRO A 85 -0.29 -0.94 10.60
CA PRO A 85 0.68 -0.30 11.49
C PRO A 85 1.06 1.12 11.04
N LEU A 86 1.01 1.41 9.74
CA LEU A 86 1.21 2.76 9.18
C LEU A 86 -0.02 3.65 9.38
N ASN A 87 -1.21 3.04 9.42
CA ASN A 87 -2.47 3.72 9.64
C ASN A 87 -2.65 4.17 11.12
N ASN A 88 -1.72 3.84 12.03
CA ASN A 88 -1.75 4.31 13.43
C ASN A 88 -1.71 5.84 13.57
N ALA A 89 -1.33 6.58 12.52
CA ALA A 89 -1.50 8.03 12.48
C ALA A 89 -2.95 8.48 12.19
N SER A 90 -3.76 7.65 11.50
CA SER A 90 -5.16 7.92 11.17
C SER A 90 -6.17 7.24 12.11
N ALA A 91 -5.74 6.24 12.90
CA ALA A 91 -6.58 5.55 13.89
C ALA A 91 -7.01 6.45 15.07
N VAL A 92 -6.40 7.63 15.26
CA VAL A 92 -6.81 8.58 16.30
C VAL A 92 -8.13 9.30 15.94
N ASN A 93 -8.63 9.23 14.70
CA ASN A 93 -9.89 9.90 14.33
C ASN A 93 -11.09 8.98 14.01
N LYS A 94 -10.94 7.65 14.03
CA LYS A 94 -12.09 6.72 13.91
C LYS A 94 -12.55 6.09 15.23
N ARG A 95 -11.99 6.50 16.38
CA ARG A 95 -12.59 6.28 17.71
C ARG A 95 -13.37 7.51 18.19
N LYS A 96 -14.36 7.94 17.40
CA LYS A 96 -15.49 8.69 17.94
C LYS A 96 -16.77 7.93 17.62
N GLN A 97 -17.39 7.48 18.71
CA GLN A 97 -18.81 7.16 18.88
C GLN A 97 -19.35 6.00 18.06
N TYR A 98 -19.44 4.84 18.71
CA TYR A 98 -20.72 4.14 18.89
C TYR A 98 -20.81 3.65 20.33
#